data_AF-A0AAU2G7U6-F1
#
_entry.id   AF-A0AAU2G7U6-F1
#
_cell.length_a   1.000
_cell.length_b   1.000
_cell.length_c   1.000
_cell.angle_alpha   90.00
_cell.angle_beta   90.00
_cell.angle_gamma   90.00
#
_symmetry.space_group_name_H-M   'P 1'
#
loop_
_entity.id
_entity.type
_entity.pdbx_description
1 polymer ?
#
loop_
_entity_poly.entity_id
_entity_poly.type
_entity_poly.pdbx_seq_one_letter_code
_entity_poly.pdbx_strand_id
1 'polypeptide(L)'
;MPKNQPTAAKRARAAARSGAKYTTALRAAAGPLPPHLPVVDEATLTEDELLVVDHLRVLAAADWALPVHVVTPDQDVIEAEQRVRAEGLRPQWQRWAIVQPAVDGYVLREVMHGPNSSQYHLGNRAPRVPVPVRTEGDTVTFVAMPHWAREDRGRWIWAHTGWPVDSPGRIVDPPQTFAPSADLCWEVTVWLDPSWEDGRVLGEDYGGEVSAWQTVGWCTNREDAQLIARGYTAHRGPYARADVLQHGPDLGYASLVRDSYVRPLDAPEWPRLDVVPGPRPASPDGAEIPEPVWHGSETNPPSSSLVVWTGTDWRTLVWTDRQASAIAAAVGVGAGGAYAWAESWGPRHPDRDLHDWTQEGRERCGRFPDTTYAERSALIDAERAAQEEALVAALADRGGMTREEAAARLERGGAEYRQLLDVGQATIARALNTARRALPEGPERTAVRHALDDLMHRHLLPADAAAIAGAHLDTEIEATRSPAATAWCRRAVAEYVAPVADPVAAEVEGFRM
;
A
#
# COMPACT_ATOMS: atom_id res chain seq x y z
N MET A 1 51.44 3.16 -17.41
CA MET A 1 50.61 3.11 -16.20
C MET A 1 50.32 4.54 -15.75
N PRO A 2 49.06 4.99 -15.65
CA PRO A 2 48.77 6.33 -15.16
C PRO A 2 49.19 6.44 -13.69
N LYS A 3 49.89 7.52 -13.34
CA LYS A 3 50.44 7.80 -12.02
C LYS A 3 49.32 8.02 -10.98
N ASN A 4 49.33 7.21 -9.92
CA ASN A 4 48.77 7.41 -8.57
C ASN A 4 47.64 8.45 -8.45
N GLN A 5 46.45 8.12 -8.95
CA GLN A 5 45.26 8.83 -8.51
C GLN A 5 45.05 8.54 -7.00
N PRO A 6 44.76 9.58 -6.18
CA PRO A 6 44.55 9.39 -4.75
C PRO A 6 43.25 8.59 -4.50
N THR A 7 43.38 7.48 -3.76
CA THR A 7 42.24 6.63 -3.35
C THR A 7 41.17 7.42 -2.60
N ALA A 8 39.92 6.95 -2.62
CA ALA A 8 38.82 7.54 -1.86
C ALA A 8 39.16 7.69 -0.36
N ALA A 9 39.81 6.69 0.24
CA ALA A 9 40.34 6.76 1.60
C ALA A 9 41.37 7.89 1.81
N LYS A 10 42.28 8.11 0.86
CA LYS A 10 43.27 9.20 0.94
C LYS A 10 42.61 10.59 0.81
N ARG A 11 41.63 10.73 -0.08
CA ARG A 11 40.80 11.94 -0.23
C ARG A 11 40.00 12.23 1.05
N ALA A 12 39.39 11.19 1.63
CA ALA A 12 38.63 11.28 2.87
C ALA A 12 39.49 11.66 4.08
N ARG A 13 40.70 11.10 4.22
CA ARG A 13 41.65 11.48 5.28
C ARG A 13 42.07 12.95 5.14
N ALA A 14 42.26 13.44 3.92
CA ALA A 14 42.59 14.85 3.68
C ALA A 14 41.43 15.77 4.08
N ALA A 15 40.19 15.46 3.69
CA ALA A 15 39.00 16.21 4.08
C ALA A 15 38.72 16.14 5.60
N ALA A 16 39.03 15.01 6.24
CA ALA A 16 38.90 14.86 7.68
C ALA A 16 39.90 15.75 8.44
N ARG A 17 41.12 15.92 7.92
CA ARG A 17 42.11 16.87 8.45
C ARG A 17 41.67 18.32 8.34
N SER A 18 40.76 18.65 7.40
CA SER A 18 40.14 19.98 7.27
C SER A 18 38.81 20.11 8.01
N GLY A 19 38.47 19.18 8.92
CA GLY A 19 37.32 19.30 9.84
C GLY A 19 36.06 18.50 9.45
N ALA A 20 36.06 17.74 8.35
CA ALA A 20 34.95 16.84 8.02
C ALA A 20 34.98 15.56 8.86
N LYS A 21 33.83 14.93 9.12
CA LYS A 21 33.82 13.55 9.65
C LYS A 21 34.37 12.61 8.57
N TYR A 22 35.35 11.76 8.92
CA TYR A 22 36.02 10.87 7.98
C TYR A 22 35.05 9.97 7.21
N THR A 23 34.04 9.41 7.88
CA THR A 23 33.01 8.57 7.26
C THR A 23 32.16 9.32 6.23
N THR A 24 31.77 10.56 6.55
CA THR A 24 31.05 11.45 5.62
C THR A 24 31.92 11.79 4.42
N ALA A 25 33.20 12.12 4.65
CA ALA A 25 34.15 12.42 3.58
C ALA A 25 34.47 11.19 2.71
N LEU A 26 34.48 10.00 3.30
CA LEU A 26 34.71 8.74 2.58
C LEU A 26 33.55 8.39 1.67
N ARG A 27 32.31 8.55 2.12
CA ARG A 27 31.13 8.37 1.27
C ARG A 27 31.11 9.38 0.12
N ALA A 28 31.38 10.65 0.40
CA ALA A 28 31.46 11.68 -0.66
C ALA A 28 32.55 11.37 -1.70
N ALA A 29 33.68 10.79 -1.28
CA ALA A 29 34.79 10.43 -2.18
C ALA A 29 34.59 9.09 -2.92
N ALA A 30 33.75 8.19 -2.38
CA ALA A 30 33.46 6.87 -2.91
C ALA A 30 32.19 6.81 -3.77
N GLY A 31 31.48 7.92 -3.99
CA GLY A 31 30.22 7.90 -4.73
C GLY A 31 29.04 7.37 -3.90
N PRO A 32 27.88 7.08 -4.54
CA PRO A 32 26.63 6.82 -3.83
C PRO A 32 26.60 5.42 -3.19
N LEU A 33 27.28 5.28 -2.05
CA LEU A 33 27.13 4.14 -1.16
C LEU A 33 25.80 4.27 -0.37
N PRO A 34 25.06 3.17 -0.15
CA PRO A 34 23.87 3.21 0.69
C PRO A 34 24.20 3.74 2.11
N PRO A 35 23.48 4.75 2.62
CA PRO A 35 23.88 5.48 3.82
C PRO A 35 23.73 4.67 5.12
N HIS A 36 22.92 3.61 5.13
CA HIS A 36 22.71 2.73 6.27
C HIS A 36 23.79 1.62 6.34
N LEU A 37 24.54 1.37 5.26
CA LEU A 37 25.60 0.36 5.27
C LEU A 37 26.90 0.92 5.89
N PRO A 38 27.52 0.20 6.84
CA PRO A 38 28.83 0.54 7.36
C PRO A 38 29.88 0.36 6.27
N VAL A 39 30.85 1.28 6.22
CA VAL A 39 32.08 1.05 5.46
C VAL A 39 32.97 0.14 6.30
N VAL A 40 33.60 -0.84 5.67
CA VAL A 40 34.54 -1.74 6.35
C VAL A 40 35.75 -0.94 6.83
N ASP A 41 36.04 -1.00 8.14
CA ASP A 41 37.29 -0.48 8.68
C ASP A 41 38.37 -1.55 8.59
N GLU A 42 39.17 -1.46 7.54
CA GLU A 42 40.25 -2.41 7.26
C GLU A 42 41.28 -2.47 8.40
N ALA A 43 41.41 -1.43 9.23
CA ALA A 43 42.34 -1.44 10.37
C ALA A 43 41.90 -2.38 11.51
N THR A 44 40.62 -2.78 11.51
CA THR A 44 40.05 -3.68 12.53
C THR A 44 39.97 -5.14 12.11
N LEU A 45 40.32 -5.43 10.86
CA LEU A 45 40.27 -6.77 10.30
C LEU A 45 41.47 -7.61 10.78
N THR A 46 41.23 -8.90 10.98
CA THR A 46 42.29 -9.91 11.18
C THR A 46 43.13 -10.11 9.91
N GLU A 47 44.30 -10.75 10.02
CA GLU A 47 45.16 -11.03 8.85
C GLU A 47 44.44 -11.86 7.78
N ASP A 48 43.63 -12.85 8.18
CA ASP A 48 42.85 -13.69 7.26
C ASP A 48 41.73 -12.89 6.56
N GLU A 49 41.04 -12.01 7.27
CA GLU A 49 40.01 -11.15 6.69
C GLU A 49 40.61 -10.10 5.74
N LEU A 50 41.77 -9.54 6.08
CA LEU A 50 42.54 -8.64 5.21
C LEU A 50 42.95 -9.33 3.93
N LEU A 51 43.42 -10.59 4.01
CA LEU A 51 43.78 -11.38 2.84
C LEU A 51 42.61 -11.51 1.86
N VAL A 52 41.41 -11.80 2.38
CA VAL A 52 40.18 -11.89 1.57
C VAL A 52 39.82 -10.55 0.96
N VAL A 53 39.81 -9.47 1.75
CA VAL A 53 39.51 -8.11 1.26
C VAL A 53 40.48 -7.67 0.16
N ASP A 54 41.77 -7.93 0.33
CA ASP A 54 42.79 -7.59 -0.66
C ASP A 54 42.60 -8.36 -1.97
N HIS A 55 42.26 -9.65 -1.92
CA HIS A 55 41.98 -10.44 -3.12
C HIS A 55 40.69 -10.00 -3.81
N LEU A 56 39.60 -9.78 -3.06
CA LEU A 56 38.36 -9.23 -3.61
C LEU A 56 38.59 -7.87 -4.27
N ARG A 57 39.50 -7.05 -3.72
CA ARG A 57 39.86 -5.75 -4.31
C ARG A 57 40.54 -5.94 -5.67
N VAL A 58 41.46 -6.90 -5.77
CA VAL A 58 42.13 -7.23 -7.04
C VAL A 58 41.12 -7.74 -8.07
N LEU A 59 40.23 -8.65 -7.69
CA LEU A 59 39.18 -9.17 -8.55
C LEU A 59 38.25 -8.06 -9.05
N ALA A 60 37.73 -7.22 -8.15
CA ALA A 60 36.86 -6.10 -8.50
C ALA A 60 37.55 -5.02 -9.36
N ALA A 61 38.87 -4.88 -9.25
CA ALA A 61 39.64 -3.97 -10.10
C ALA A 61 39.88 -4.54 -11.51
N ALA A 62 40.11 -5.85 -11.61
CA ALA A 62 40.43 -6.55 -12.85
C ALA A 62 39.19 -6.84 -13.72
N ASP A 63 38.07 -7.23 -13.11
CA ASP A 63 36.83 -7.61 -13.77
C ASP A 63 35.64 -6.86 -13.16
N TRP A 64 34.56 -6.72 -13.91
CA TRP A 64 33.26 -6.24 -13.41
C TRP A 64 32.46 -7.35 -12.74
N ALA A 65 32.74 -8.62 -13.04
CA ALA A 65 32.08 -9.77 -12.43
C ALA A 65 33.03 -10.51 -11.48
N LEU A 66 32.65 -10.59 -10.21
CA LEU A 66 33.29 -11.43 -9.20
C LEU A 66 32.87 -12.88 -9.41
N PRO A 67 33.80 -13.85 -9.25
CA PRO A 67 33.41 -15.25 -9.27
C PRO A 67 32.45 -15.58 -8.11
N VAL A 68 31.40 -16.32 -8.43
CA VAL A 68 30.39 -16.75 -7.46
C VAL A 68 30.20 -18.26 -7.60
N HIS A 69 30.46 -18.98 -6.51
CA HIS A 69 30.37 -20.42 -6.44
C HIS A 69 29.19 -20.85 -5.57
N VAL A 70 28.20 -21.49 -6.18
CA VAL A 70 27.09 -22.10 -5.43
C VAL A 70 27.50 -23.52 -5.04
N VAL A 71 27.53 -23.77 -3.73
CA VAL A 71 27.82 -25.12 -3.19
C VAL A 71 26.61 -26.01 -3.42
N THR A 72 26.83 -27.31 -3.62
CA THR A 72 25.75 -28.31 -3.65
C THR A 72 24.84 -28.13 -2.44
N PRO A 73 23.53 -27.88 -2.63
CA PRO A 73 22.60 -27.70 -1.52
C PRO A 73 22.50 -28.94 -0.65
N ASP A 74 22.22 -28.74 0.63
CA ASP A 74 21.90 -29.84 1.54
C ASP A 74 20.61 -30.55 1.08
N GLN A 75 20.49 -31.84 1.42
CA GLN A 75 19.38 -32.69 1.00
C GLN A 75 18.01 -32.09 1.34
N ASP A 76 17.88 -31.48 2.52
CA ASP A 76 16.63 -30.85 2.99
C ASP A 76 16.19 -29.69 2.07
N VAL A 77 17.14 -28.92 1.53
CA VAL A 77 16.86 -27.82 0.58
C VAL A 77 16.38 -28.38 -0.76
N ILE A 78 17.01 -29.45 -1.23
CA ILE A 78 16.63 -30.14 -2.48
C ILE A 78 15.22 -30.71 -2.36
N GLU A 79 14.89 -31.35 -1.24
CA GLU A 79 13.56 -31.91 -0.98
C GLU A 79 12.48 -30.83 -0.86
N ALA A 80 12.80 -29.71 -0.22
CA ALA A 80 11.91 -28.55 -0.14
C ALA A 80 11.63 -27.96 -1.53
N GLU A 81 12.66 -27.79 -2.36
CA GLU A 81 12.50 -27.32 -3.74
C GLU A 81 11.63 -28.28 -4.57
N GLN A 82 11.88 -29.60 -4.48
CA GLN A 82 11.08 -30.60 -5.18
C GLN A 82 9.61 -30.55 -4.77
N ARG A 83 9.33 -30.37 -3.48
CA ARG A 83 7.96 -30.23 -2.95
C ARG A 83 7.27 -29.00 -3.51
N VAL A 84 7.93 -27.84 -3.46
CA VAL A 84 7.41 -26.58 -4.03
C VAL A 84 7.13 -26.73 -5.53
N ARG A 85 8.01 -27.41 -6.27
CA ARG A 85 7.81 -27.69 -7.69
C ARG A 85 6.62 -28.62 -7.95
N ALA A 86 6.41 -29.63 -7.09
CA ALA A 86 5.31 -30.58 -7.19
C ALA A 86 3.96 -29.95 -6.82
N GLU A 87 3.93 -29.09 -5.80
CA GLU A 87 2.73 -28.44 -5.28
C GLU A 87 2.35 -27.16 -6.04
N GLY A 88 3.20 -26.68 -6.96
CA GLY A 88 2.93 -25.49 -7.77
C GLY A 88 3.03 -24.16 -7.00
N LEU A 89 3.61 -24.15 -5.80
CA LEU A 89 3.71 -22.98 -4.90
C LEU A 89 4.78 -21.95 -5.30
N ARG A 90 5.24 -21.96 -6.56
CA ARG A 90 6.37 -21.14 -7.02
C ARG A 90 6.21 -19.62 -6.89
N PRO A 91 5.01 -19.00 -6.90
CA PRO A 91 4.91 -17.56 -6.64
C PRO A 91 5.28 -17.18 -5.19
N GLN A 92 5.23 -18.13 -4.25
CA GLN A 92 5.38 -17.87 -2.81
C GLN A 92 6.70 -18.37 -2.22
N TRP A 93 7.45 -19.20 -2.96
CA TRP A 93 8.73 -19.73 -2.51
C TRP A 93 9.91 -19.14 -3.29
N GLN A 94 10.89 -18.61 -2.57
CA GLN A 94 12.11 -18.01 -3.11
C GLN A 94 13.33 -18.81 -2.64
N ARG A 95 14.35 -18.95 -3.50
CA ARG A 95 15.63 -19.57 -3.11
C ARG A 95 16.47 -18.59 -2.32
N TRP A 96 17.05 -19.06 -1.22
CA TRP A 96 17.86 -18.28 -0.29
C TRP A 96 19.24 -18.88 -0.15
N ALA A 97 20.24 -18.04 0.08
CA ALA A 97 21.59 -18.48 0.36
C ALA A 97 22.30 -17.58 1.37
N ILE A 98 23.20 -18.19 2.15
CA ILE A 98 24.19 -17.50 2.95
C ILE A 98 25.42 -17.24 2.08
N VAL A 99 25.82 -15.98 1.99
CA VAL A 99 27.03 -15.54 1.28
C VAL A 99 28.23 -15.59 2.20
N GLN A 100 29.31 -16.23 1.76
CA GLN A 100 30.59 -16.28 2.43
C GLN A 100 31.66 -15.64 1.54
N PRO A 101 32.47 -14.69 2.05
CA PRO A 101 33.57 -14.12 1.30
C PRO A 101 34.73 -15.13 1.22
N ALA A 102 35.38 -15.20 0.06
CA ALA A 102 36.54 -16.04 -0.18
C ALA A 102 37.59 -15.29 -1.01
N VAL A 103 38.82 -15.79 -1.02
CA VAL A 103 39.94 -15.18 -1.77
C VAL A 103 39.71 -15.21 -3.29
N ASP A 104 38.86 -16.10 -3.77
CA ASP A 104 38.49 -16.25 -5.18
C ASP A 104 37.11 -15.68 -5.52
N GLY A 105 36.43 -15.01 -4.59
CA GLY A 105 35.12 -14.38 -4.83
C GLY A 105 34.13 -14.66 -3.70
N TYR A 106 32.92 -15.10 -4.06
CA TYR A 106 31.88 -15.45 -3.09
C TYR A 106 31.45 -16.90 -3.19
N VAL A 107 31.19 -17.51 -2.03
CA VAL A 107 30.59 -18.83 -1.92
C VAL A 107 29.16 -18.69 -1.40
N LEU A 108 28.20 -19.24 -2.13
CA LEU A 108 26.79 -19.28 -1.78
C LEU A 108 26.43 -20.67 -1.24
N ARG A 109 25.88 -20.71 -0.03
CA ARG A 109 25.31 -21.94 0.56
C ARG A 109 23.81 -21.78 0.65
N GLU A 110 23.08 -22.56 -0.14
CA GLU A 110 21.62 -22.49 -0.14
C GLU A 110 21.03 -22.96 1.18
N VAL A 111 19.95 -22.31 1.59
CA VAL A 111 19.25 -22.56 2.86
C VAL A 111 17.75 -22.52 2.65
N MET A 112 17.00 -23.22 3.51
CA MET A 112 15.54 -23.34 3.36
C MET A 112 14.79 -22.03 3.62
N HIS A 113 15.33 -21.15 4.46
CA HIS A 113 14.65 -19.94 4.90
C HIS A 113 15.58 -18.72 4.84
N GLY A 114 15.02 -17.59 4.44
CA GLY A 114 15.69 -16.30 4.46
C GLY A 114 15.74 -15.64 5.84
N PRO A 115 15.98 -14.32 5.91
CA PRO A 115 16.16 -13.58 7.17
C PRO A 115 14.91 -13.61 8.08
N ASN A 116 13.74 -13.96 7.56
CA ASN A 116 12.45 -14.01 8.28
C ASN A 116 12.28 -15.27 9.12
N SER A 117 13.28 -16.16 9.14
CA SER A 117 13.22 -17.33 9.99
C SER A 117 13.15 -16.90 11.46
N SER A 118 12.24 -17.51 12.23
CA SER A 118 12.02 -17.21 13.66
C SER A 118 13.26 -17.39 14.54
N GLN A 119 14.33 -17.95 13.99
CA GLN A 119 15.58 -18.19 14.66
C GLN A 119 16.58 -17.04 14.49
N TYR A 120 16.41 -16.11 13.54
CA TYR A 120 17.38 -15.03 13.31
C TYR A 120 17.15 -13.84 14.27
N HIS A 121 18.15 -13.53 15.10
CA HIS A 121 18.09 -12.44 16.08
C HIS A 121 19.49 -11.88 16.38
N LEU A 122 19.56 -10.74 17.08
CA LEU A 122 20.83 -10.04 17.37
C LEU A 122 21.92 -10.95 17.97
N GLY A 123 21.54 -11.94 18.78
CA GLY A 123 22.45 -12.86 19.46
C GLY A 123 23.06 -13.96 18.58
N ASN A 124 22.57 -14.18 17.37
CA ASN A 124 23.06 -15.26 16.49
C ASN A 124 23.28 -14.83 15.03
N ARG A 125 23.42 -13.52 14.78
CA ARG A 125 23.72 -13.01 13.44
C ARG A 125 25.13 -13.42 13.03
N ALA A 126 25.28 -13.97 11.83
CA ALA A 126 26.61 -14.19 11.27
C ALA A 126 27.30 -12.85 10.98
N PRO A 127 28.65 -12.82 10.93
CA PRO A 127 29.42 -11.63 10.59
C PRO A 127 28.95 -11.00 9.26
N ARG A 128 29.11 -9.69 9.16
CA ARG A 128 28.84 -8.97 7.91
C ARG A 128 29.90 -9.30 6.86
N VAL A 129 29.46 -9.42 5.62
CA VAL A 129 30.30 -9.76 4.47
C VAL A 129 30.88 -8.48 3.86
N PRO A 130 32.20 -8.40 3.62
CA PRO A 130 32.80 -7.30 2.89
C PRO A 130 32.39 -7.38 1.41
N VAL A 131 31.79 -6.30 0.91
CA VAL A 131 31.33 -6.18 -0.48
C VAL A 131 32.07 -5.04 -1.18
N PRO A 132 32.86 -5.32 -2.24
CA PRO A 132 33.55 -4.28 -2.98
C PRO A 132 32.53 -3.49 -3.81
N VAL A 133 32.65 -2.17 -3.81
CA VAL A 133 31.89 -1.27 -4.66
C VAL A 133 32.88 -0.45 -5.45
N ARG A 134 32.78 -0.53 -6.77
CA ARG A 134 33.56 0.32 -7.69
C ARG A 134 32.95 1.72 -7.68
N THR A 135 33.82 2.70 -7.52
CA THR A 135 33.47 4.12 -7.40
C THR A 135 33.90 4.86 -8.66
N GLU A 136 33.36 6.06 -8.89
CA GLU A 136 33.81 6.91 -10.01
C GLU A 136 35.32 7.19 -9.87
N GLY A 137 36.10 6.70 -10.84
CA GLY A 137 37.57 6.72 -10.83
C GLY A 137 38.25 5.38 -10.52
N ASP A 138 37.58 4.24 -10.76
CA ASP A 138 38.13 2.87 -10.63
C ASP A 138 38.71 2.52 -9.25
N THR A 139 38.34 3.28 -8.22
CA THR A 139 38.71 2.94 -6.84
C THR A 139 37.68 1.99 -6.27
N VAL A 140 38.14 0.95 -5.58
CA VAL A 140 37.28 -0.02 -4.87
C VAL A 140 37.17 0.36 -3.40
N THR A 141 35.95 0.46 -2.89
CA THR A 141 35.63 0.67 -1.47
C THR A 141 34.80 -0.50 -0.95
N PHE A 142 34.92 -0.89 0.31
CA PHE A 142 34.17 -2.02 0.87
C PHE A 142 33.05 -1.57 1.81
N VAL A 143 31.86 -2.11 1.59
CA VAL A 143 30.73 -1.99 2.51
C VAL A 143 30.47 -3.31 3.24
N ALA A 144 30.00 -3.24 4.47
CA ALA A 144 29.68 -4.39 5.29
C ALA A 144 28.20 -4.77 5.13
N MET A 145 27.93 -5.80 4.32
CA MET A 145 26.59 -6.28 3.96
C MET A 145 26.16 -7.43 4.89
N PRO A 146 24.88 -7.54 5.25
CA PRO A 146 24.40 -8.80 5.83
C PRO A 146 24.54 -9.95 4.82
N HIS A 147 24.75 -11.16 5.31
CA HIS A 147 25.15 -12.33 4.50
C HIS A 147 24.03 -12.96 3.66
N TRP A 148 22.87 -12.31 3.51
CA TRP A 148 21.73 -12.91 2.83
C TRP A 148 21.72 -12.59 1.34
N ALA A 149 21.67 -13.64 0.52
CA ALA A 149 21.35 -13.56 -0.89
C ALA A 149 20.06 -14.32 -1.19
N ARG A 150 19.36 -13.87 -2.23
CA ARG A 150 18.20 -14.56 -2.79
C ARG A 150 18.32 -14.64 -4.30
N GLU A 151 17.70 -15.65 -4.87
CA GLU A 151 17.62 -15.78 -6.31
C GLU A 151 16.49 -14.89 -6.84
N ASP A 152 16.81 -14.12 -7.88
CA ASP A 152 15.88 -13.30 -8.66
C ASP A 152 16.18 -13.52 -10.14
N ARG A 153 15.27 -14.20 -10.85
CA ARG A 153 15.26 -14.35 -12.32
C ARG A 153 16.57 -14.89 -12.90
N GLY A 154 17.09 -15.96 -12.33
CA GLY A 154 18.32 -16.63 -12.74
C GLY A 154 19.59 -16.03 -12.17
N ARG A 155 19.49 -15.00 -11.30
CA ARG A 155 20.64 -14.31 -10.72
C ARG A 155 20.55 -14.22 -9.21
N TRP A 156 21.67 -14.42 -8.54
CA TRP A 156 21.76 -14.18 -7.09
C TRP A 156 21.95 -12.70 -6.81
N ILE A 157 21.10 -12.15 -5.97
CA ILE A 157 21.15 -10.77 -5.51
C ILE A 157 21.29 -10.71 -3.99
N TRP A 158 22.02 -9.72 -3.50
CA TRP A 158 22.00 -9.33 -2.10
C TRP A 158 20.57 -8.94 -1.71
N ALA A 159 19.99 -9.63 -0.73
CA ALA A 159 18.58 -9.46 -0.38
C ALA A 159 18.26 -8.04 0.10
N HIS A 160 19.22 -7.36 0.72
CA HIS A 160 19.06 -6.04 1.32
C HIS A 160 19.17 -4.90 0.30
N THR A 161 20.00 -5.03 -0.74
CA THR A 161 20.24 -3.94 -1.69
C THR A 161 19.75 -4.24 -3.10
N GLY A 162 19.41 -5.50 -3.41
CA GLY A 162 19.07 -5.91 -4.77
C GLY A 162 20.26 -5.89 -5.73
N TRP A 163 21.48 -5.75 -5.21
CA TRP A 163 22.68 -5.78 -6.01
C TRP A 163 22.98 -7.22 -6.41
N PRO A 164 23.38 -7.48 -7.66
CA PRO A 164 23.95 -8.76 -8.00
C PRO A 164 25.14 -9.12 -7.11
N VAL A 165 25.22 -10.37 -6.67
CA VAL A 165 26.33 -10.84 -5.83
C VAL A 165 27.65 -10.80 -6.61
N ASP A 166 27.58 -11.12 -7.89
CA ASP A 166 28.71 -11.12 -8.84
C ASP A 166 29.08 -9.71 -9.31
N SER A 167 28.15 -8.75 -9.37
CA SER A 167 28.45 -7.37 -9.78
C SER A 167 27.79 -6.33 -8.86
N PRO A 168 28.28 -6.17 -7.62
CA PRO A 168 27.66 -5.30 -6.64
C PRO A 168 27.76 -3.80 -7.02
N GLY A 169 26.79 -3.01 -6.56
CA GLY A 169 26.79 -1.55 -6.69
C GLY A 169 25.61 -0.98 -7.49
N ARG A 170 24.85 -1.81 -8.19
CA ARG A 170 23.64 -1.40 -8.91
C ARG A 170 22.49 -2.36 -8.63
N ILE A 171 21.32 -1.81 -8.31
CA ILE A 171 20.08 -2.58 -8.13
C ILE A 171 19.73 -3.26 -9.47
N VAL A 172 19.34 -4.53 -9.45
CA VAL A 172 18.83 -5.22 -10.65
C VAL A 172 17.62 -4.52 -11.26
N ASP A 173 17.41 -4.72 -12.55
CA ASP A 173 16.27 -4.12 -13.24
C ASP A 173 14.92 -4.75 -12.77
N PRO A 174 13.81 -3.99 -12.88
CA PRO A 174 12.50 -4.46 -12.47
C PRO A 174 12.02 -5.69 -13.24
N PRO A 175 11.06 -6.45 -12.68
CA PRO A 175 10.45 -7.57 -13.40
C PRO A 175 9.81 -7.13 -14.70
N GLN A 176 9.74 -8.05 -15.66
CA GLN A 176 8.79 -7.92 -16.74
C GLN A 176 7.38 -8.18 -16.20
N THR A 177 6.50 -7.24 -16.45
CA THR A 177 5.09 -7.23 -16.05
C THR A 177 4.25 -6.94 -17.30
N PHE A 178 2.93 -7.09 -17.20
CA PHE A 178 2.02 -6.76 -18.28
C PHE A 178 1.09 -5.64 -17.83
N ALA A 179 0.70 -4.77 -18.76
CA ALA A 179 -0.29 -3.74 -18.46
C ALA A 179 -1.62 -4.39 -18.02
N PRO A 180 -2.27 -3.90 -16.97
CA PRO A 180 -3.57 -4.42 -16.51
C PRO A 180 -4.73 -3.98 -17.42
N SER A 181 -4.51 -2.92 -18.21
CA SER A 181 -5.47 -2.35 -19.15
C SER A 181 -4.73 -1.68 -20.32
N ALA A 182 -5.36 -1.67 -21.51
CA ALA A 182 -4.82 -1.01 -22.71
C ALA A 182 -4.61 0.51 -22.51
N ASP A 183 -5.43 1.14 -21.66
CA ASP A 183 -5.36 2.57 -21.38
C ASP A 183 -4.26 2.93 -20.36
N LEU A 184 -3.67 1.92 -19.70
CA LEU A 184 -2.70 2.07 -18.61
C LEU A 184 -1.33 1.49 -18.98
N CYS A 185 -0.74 2.04 -20.04
CA CYS A 185 0.52 1.56 -20.61
C CYS A 185 1.79 2.05 -19.87
N TRP A 186 1.67 2.89 -18.85
CA TRP A 186 2.81 3.42 -18.10
C TRP A 186 2.81 2.90 -16.67
N GLU A 187 3.80 2.08 -16.34
CA GLU A 187 3.98 1.56 -14.98
C GLU A 187 5.02 2.39 -14.24
N VAL A 188 4.73 2.67 -12.96
CA VAL A 188 5.73 3.13 -12.01
C VAL A 188 6.06 1.97 -11.09
N THR A 189 7.31 1.52 -11.12
CA THR A 189 7.82 0.50 -10.19
C THR A 189 8.93 1.08 -9.35
N VAL A 190 8.98 0.71 -8.08
CA VAL A 190 9.93 1.25 -7.12
C VAL A 190 10.60 0.11 -6.37
N TRP A 191 11.92 0.14 -6.35
CA TRP A 191 12.72 -0.62 -5.41
C TRP A 191 12.83 0.19 -4.14
N LEU A 192 12.27 -0.31 -3.05
CA LEU A 192 12.36 0.31 -1.73
C LEU A 192 13.28 -0.52 -0.84
N ASP A 193 14.29 0.14 -0.30
CA ASP A 193 15.09 -0.37 0.80
C ASP A 193 14.41 0.03 2.11
N PRO A 194 13.84 -0.92 2.87
CA PRO A 194 13.01 -0.63 4.01
C PRO A 194 13.80 0.04 5.16
N SER A 195 15.15 0.07 5.09
CA SER A 195 16.03 0.82 6.01
C SER A 195 15.77 2.34 6.04
N TRP A 196 14.86 2.85 5.19
CA TRP A 196 14.49 4.26 5.12
C TRP A 196 13.78 4.79 6.38
N GLU A 197 13.14 3.93 7.19
CA GLU A 197 12.35 4.37 8.36
C GLU A 197 13.19 4.72 9.59
N ASP A 198 14.16 3.87 9.93
CA ASP A 198 14.94 3.99 11.17
C ASP A 198 16.46 3.99 10.94
N GLY A 199 16.89 3.94 9.68
CA GLY A 199 18.31 3.89 9.28
C GLY A 199 18.99 2.56 9.63
N ARG A 200 18.25 1.55 10.10
CA ARG A 200 18.78 0.22 10.40
C ARG A 200 18.64 -0.66 9.18
N VAL A 201 19.60 -1.57 9.03
CA VAL A 201 19.59 -2.55 7.93
C VAL A 201 18.54 -3.60 8.28
N LEU A 202 17.33 -3.49 7.73
CA LEU A 202 16.23 -4.41 8.05
C LEU A 202 16.48 -5.82 7.48
N GLY A 203 15.90 -6.81 8.15
CA GLY A 203 16.32 -8.23 8.08
C GLY A 203 17.40 -8.57 9.11
N GLU A 204 17.73 -7.61 9.98
CA GLU A 204 18.37 -7.80 11.27
C GLU A 204 17.34 -7.95 12.43
N ASP A 205 16.11 -7.53 12.20
CA ASP A 205 14.97 -7.58 13.12
C ASP A 205 13.89 -8.58 12.67
N TYR A 206 12.98 -8.92 13.59
CA TYR A 206 11.99 -10.01 13.44
C TYR A 206 11.00 -9.80 12.28
N GLY A 207 10.94 -8.59 11.70
CA GLY A 207 9.94 -8.21 10.68
C GLY A 207 10.16 -8.86 9.31
N GLY A 208 11.40 -9.21 8.97
CA GLY A 208 11.67 -10.00 7.77
C GLY A 208 11.36 -9.32 6.41
N GLU A 209 11.16 -8.01 6.38
CA GLU A 209 11.01 -7.34 5.09
C GLU A 209 12.35 -7.27 4.36
N VAL A 210 12.34 -7.63 3.09
CA VAL A 210 13.50 -7.52 2.20
C VAL A 210 13.19 -6.56 1.07
N SER A 211 14.21 -5.86 0.61
CA SER A 211 14.09 -4.92 -0.49
C SER A 211 13.64 -5.65 -1.74
N ALA A 212 12.60 -5.14 -2.41
CA ALA A 212 12.02 -5.72 -3.60
C ALA A 212 11.47 -4.63 -4.52
N TRP A 213 11.33 -4.97 -5.80
CA TRP A 213 10.54 -4.17 -6.72
C TRP A 213 9.06 -4.29 -6.37
N GLN A 214 8.37 -3.15 -6.31
CA GLN A 214 6.93 -3.07 -6.14
C GLN A 214 6.36 -2.15 -7.21
N THR A 215 5.30 -2.59 -7.87
CA THR A 215 4.49 -1.72 -8.73
C THR A 215 3.75 -0.74 -7.84
N VAL A 216 4.06 0.55 -7.96
CA VAL A 216 3.37 1.62 -7.23
C VAL A 216 2.02 1.91 -7.87
N GLY A 217 1.98 1.89 -9.20
CA GLY A 217 0.74 2.08 -9.94
C GLY A 217 0.95 2.30 -11.42
N TRP A 218 -0.18 2.50 -12.09
CA TRP A 218 -0.30 2.55 -13.52
C TRP A 218 -0.95 3.86 -13.96
N CYS A 219 -0.35 4.51 -14.96
CA CYS A 219 -0.74 5.82 -15.45
C CYS A 219 -1.15 5.72 -16.93
N THR A 220 -2.00 6.66 -17.37
CA THR A 220 -2.41 6.78 -18.77
C THR A 220 -1.33 7.42 -19.64
N ASN A 221 -0.40 8.16 -19.04
CA ASN A 221 0.67 8.86 -19.75
C ASN A 221 1.99 8.84 -18.98
N ARG A 222 3.07 9.13 -19.71
CA ARG A 222 4.44 9.14 -19.19
C ARG A 222 4.68 10.25 -18.16
N GLU A 223 4.09 11.42 -18.35
CA GLU A 223 4.36 12.59 -17.50
C GLU A 223 3.92 12.35 -16.05
N ASP A 224 2.75 11.76 -15.85
CA ASP A 224 2.26 11.37 -14.53
C ASP A 224 3.14 10.29 -13.90
N ALA A 225 3.55 9.29 -14.69
CA ALA A 225 4.45 8.25 -14.21
C ALA A 225 5.82 8.82 -13.76
N GLN A 226 6.37 9.76 -14.52
CA GLN A 226 7.60 10.46 -14.17
C GLN A 226 7.45 11.33 -12.93
N LEU A 227 6.32 12.03 -12.79
CA LEU A 227 6.01 12.83 -11.60
C LEU A 227 6.03 11.95 -10.34
N ILE A 228 5.36 10.80 -10.39
CA ILE A 228 5.30 9.86 -9.27
C ILE A 228 6.69 9.27 -8.97
N ALA A 229 7.42 8.81 -9.99
CA ALA A 229 8.75 8.22 -9.80
C ALA A 229 9.75 9.22 -9.18
N ARG A 230 9.74 10.48 -9.62
CA ARG A 230 10.55 11.57 -9.03
C ARG A 230 10.11 11.86 -7.60
N GLY A 231 8.80 11.94 -7.36
CA GLY A 231 8.25 12.16 -6.02
C GLY A 231 8.70 11.07 -5.04
N TYR A 232 8.58 9.79 -5.43
CA TYR A 232 9.00 8.66 -4.61
C TYR A 232 10.49 8.70 -4.27
N THR A 233 11.37 8.91 -5.26
CA THR A 233 12.82 8.96 -5.00
C THR A 233 13.21 10.17 -4.17
N ALA A 234 12.58 11.32 -4.37
CA ALA A 234 12.85 12.50 -3.57
C ALA A 234 12.36 12.34 -2.11
N HIS A 235 11.15 11.80 -1.91
CA HIS A 235 10.55 11.52 -0.61
C HIS A 235 11.29 10.44 0.17
N ARG A 236 11.62 9.31 -0.47
CA ARG A 236 12.29 8.15 0.15
C ARG A 236 13.82 8.30 0.19
N GLY A 237 14.37 9.21 -0.59
CA GLY A 237 15.78 9.52 -0.52
C GLY A 237 16.68 8.46 -1.17
N PRO A 238 17.89 8.23 -0.62
CA PRO A 238 18.86 7.26 -1.16
C PRO A 238 18.45 5.80 -0.98
N TYR A 239 17.27 5.55 -0.39
CA TYR A 239 16.72 4.22 -0.14
C TYR A 239 15.76 3.76 -1.24
N ALA A 240 15.59 4.54 -2.31
CA ALA A 240 14.68 4.19 -3.40
C ALA A 240 15.32 4.37 -4.77
N ARG A 241 15.02 3.42 -5.66
CA ARG A 241 15.10 3.59 -7.12
C ARG A 241 13.69 3.47 -7.66
N ALA A 242 13.30 4.37 -8.55
CA ALA A 242 12.03 4.29 -9.25
C ALA A 242 12.28 4.21 -10.76
N ASP A 243 11.64 3.25 -11.43
CA ASP A 243 11.70 3.10 -12.87
C ASP A 243 10.31 3.33 -13.48
N VAL A 244 10.27 4.01 -14.62
CA VAL A 244 9.06 4.19 -15.44
C VAL A 244 9.16 3.25 -16.64
N LEU A 245 8.24 2.29 -16.71
CA LEU A 245 8.19 1.30 -17.77
C LEU A 245 7.05 1.65 -18.73
N GLN A 246 7.33 1.51 -20.02
CA GLN A 246 6.31 1.54 -21.04
C GLN A 246 5.96 0.12 -21.46
N HIS A 247 4.66 -0.17 -21.46
CA HIS A 247 4.09 -1.41 -21.93
C HIS A 247 3.44 -1.22 -23.30
N GLY A 248 3.42 -2.28 -24.11
CA GLY A 248 2.65 -2.26 -25.35
C GLY A 248 1.14 -2.37 -25.07
N PRO A 249 0.29 -2.03 -26.05
CA PRO A 249 -1.17 -2.10 -25.92
C PRO A 249 -1.72 -3.53 -25.82
N ASP A 250 -0.89 -4.52 -26.19
CA ASP A 250 -1.22 -5.94 -26.13
C ASP A 250 -0.32 -6.64 -25.10
N LEU A 251 -0.83 -7.68 -24.44
CA LEU A 251 -0.11 -8.55 -23.49
C LEU A 251 1.12 -9.28 -24.08
N GLY A 252 1.45 -9.04 -25.36
CA GLY A 252 2.56 -9.69 -26.08
C GLY A 252 3.84 -8.87 -26.21
N TYR A 253 3.85 -7.59 -25.83
CA TYR A 253 5.05 -6.75 -25.90
C TYR A 253 5.83 -6.75 -24.58
N ALA A 254 7.14 -6.96 -24.67
CA ALA A 254 8.04 -6.83 -23.52
C ALA A 254 8.06 -5.38 -23.03
N SER A 255 7.91 -5.20 -21.71
CA SER A 255 8.02 -3.91 -21.03
C SER A 255 9.39 -3.30 -21.28
N LEU A 256 9.42 -2.00 -21.58
CA LEU A 256 10.66 -1.26 -21.78
C LEU A 256 10.83 -0.21 -20.69
N VAL A 257 11.92 -0.29 -19.93
CA VAL A 257 12.34 0.78 -19.01
C VAL A 257 12.67 2.02 -19.84
N ARG A 258 11.92 3.11 -19.64
CA ARG A 258 12.12 4.37 -20.36
C ARG A 258 12.90 5.38 -19.55
N ASP A 259 12.63 5.43 -18.25
CA ASP A 259 13.27 6.35 -17.32
C ASP A 259 13.63 5.62 -16.02
N SER A 260 14.80 5.94 -15.48
CA SER A 260 15.24 5.47 -14.17
C SER A 260 15.61 6.66 -13.29
N TYR A 261 15.10 6.64 -12.07
CA TYR A 261 15.26 7.69 -11.09
C TYR A 261 15.93 7.13 -9.84
N VAL A 262 16.95 7.85 -9.38
CA VAL A 262 17.58 7.71 -8.07
C VAL A 262 17.77 9.12 -7.52
N ARG A 263 17.67 9.31 -6.20
CA ARG A 263 17.87 10.65 -5.64
C ARG A 263 19.35 11.04 -5.72
N PRO A 264 19.71 12.20 -6.29
CA PRO A 264 21.05 12.74 -6.18
C PRO A 264 21.44 12.99 -4.71
N LEU A 265 22.70 12.73 -4.36
CA LEU A 265 23.21 12.91 -2.98
C LEU A 265 23.08 14.35 -2.46
N ASP A 266 23.10 15.33 -3.36
CA ASP A 266 23.02 16.76 -3.11
C ASP A 266 21.61 17.34 -3.33
N ALA A 267 20.61 16.49 -3.60
CA ALA A 267 19.25 16.96 -3.82
C ALA A 267 18.69 17.63 -2.55
N PRO A 268 18.04 18.81 -2.68
CA PRO A 268 17.50 19.55 -1.55
C PRO A 268 16.56 18.68 -0.73
N GLU A 269 16.42 19.02 0.56
CA GLU A 269 15.46 18.33 1.42
C GLU A 269 14.06 18.38 0.82
N TRP A 270 13.33 17.28 0.99
CA TRP A 270 11.95 17.21 0.56
C TRP A 270 11.16 18.29 1.30
N PRO A 271 10.41 19.15 0.60
CA PRO A 271 9.70 20.26 1.22
C PRO A 271 8.70 19.74 2.26
N ARG A 272 8.62 20.43 3.41
CA ARG A 272 7.52 20.22 4.35
C ARG A 272 6.28 20.84 3.74
N LEU A 273 5.21 20.04 3.67
CA LEU A 273 3.95 20.48 3.11
C LEU A 273 3.26 21.41 4.11
N ASP A 274 2.96 22.62 3.66
CA ASP A 274 2.17 23.58 4.44
C ASP A 274 0.66 23.33 4.24
N VAL A 275 -0.14 23.95 5.11
CA VAL A 275 -1.60 23.95 4.99
C VAL A 275 -2.01 24.68 3.71
N VAL A 276 -2.84 24.04 2.90
CA VAL A 276 -3.38 24.63 1.67
C VAL A 276 -4.37 25.75 2.03
N PRO A 277 -4.19 26.97 1.51
CA PRO A 277 -5.12 28.06 1.77
C PRO A 277 -6.44 27.88 1.01
N GLY A 278 -7.54 28.28 1.64
CA GLY A 278 -8.88 28.27 1.04
C GLY A 278 -9.65 26.97 1.21
N PRO A 279 -10.94 26.95 0.85
CA PRO A 279 -11.77 25.76 0.99
C PRO A 279 -11.34 24.68 -0.01
N ARG A 280 -11.44 23.42 0.41
CA ARG A 280 -11.27 22.27 -0.50
C ARG A 280 -12.36 22.31 -1.60
N PRO A 281 -12.02 22.05 -2.86
CA PRO A 281 -12.99 21.84 -3.94
C PRO A 281 -13.98 20.73 -3.59
N ALA A 282 -15.20 20.83 -4.11
CA ALA A 282 -16.17 19.74 -3.99
C ALA A 282 -15.58 18.47 -4.61
N SER A 283 -15.74 17.32 -3.94
CA SER A 283 -15.32 16.02 -4.48
C SER A 283 -16.01 15.76 -5.82
N PRO A 284 -15.34 15.09 -6.78
CA PRO A 284 -15.98 14.70 -8.02
C PRO A 284 -17.09 13.67 -7.76
N ASP A 285 -18.03 13.53 -8.69
CA ASP A 285 -18.98 12.43 -8.65
C ASP A 285 -18.21 11.11 -8.89
N GLY A 286 -18.57 10.04 -8.17
CA GLY A 286 -17.96 8.72 -8.39
C GLY A 286 -18.16 8.21 -9.82
N ALA A 287 -19.24 8.63 -10.48
CA ALA A 287 -19.49 8.33 -11.90
C ALA A 287 -18.50 9.01 -12.87
N GLU A 288 -17.85 10.09 -12.44
CA GLU A 288 -16.86 10.84 -13.23
C GLU A 288 -15.46 10.22 -13.16
N ILE A 289 -15.28 9.15 -12.37
CA ILE A 289 -14.00 8.44 -12.22
C ILE A 289 -14.15 6.99 -12.73
N PRO A 290 -14.35 6.79 -14.04
CA PRO A 290 -14.62 5.47 -14.60
C PRO A 290 -13.43 4.53 -14.41
N GLU A 291 -13.71 3.26 -14.15
CA GLU A 291 -12.69 2.22 -14.16
C GLU A 291 -12.19 1.96 -15.59
N PRO A 292 -10.87 1.72 -15.77
CA PRO A 292 -10.33 1.20 -17.01
C PRO A 292 -10.95 -0.15 -17.33
N VAL A 293 -11.00 -0.47 -18.62
CA VAL A 293 -11.36 -1.82 -19.05
C VAL A 293 -10.16 -2.73 -18.78
N TRP A 294 -10.28 -3.59 -17.77
CA TRP A 294 -9.27 -4.57 -17.41
C TRP A 294 -9.16 -5.66 -18.47
N HIS A 295 -7.95 -6.17 -18.72
CA HIS A 295 -7.79 -7.35 -19.56
C HIS A 295 -8.43 -8.58 -18.88
N GLY A 296 -9.19 -9.38 -19.63
CA GLY A 296 -9.99 -10.48 -19.07
C GLY A 296 -9.20 -11.64 -18.44
N SER A 297 -7.87 -11.65 -18.53
CA SER A 297 -7.00 -12.60 -17.83
C SER A 297 -6.40 -12.05 -16.53
N GLU A 298 -6.62 -10.77 -16.21
CA GLU A 298 -6.11 -10.16 -14.98
C GLU A 298 -6.94 -10.63 -13.78
N THR A 299 -6.25 -11.22 -12.80
CA THR A 299 -6.87 -11.79 -11.60
C THR A 299 -6.88 -10.81 -10.43
N ASN A 300 -6.01 -9.79 -10.44
CA ASN A 300 -5.89 -8.80 -9.37
C ASN A 300 -5.62 -7.41 -9.95
N PRO A 301 -6.58 -6.80 -10.67
CA PRO A 301 -6.38 -5.46 -11.22
C PRO A 301 -6.23 -4.41 -10.12
N PRO A 302 -5.56 -3.28 -10.39
CA PRO A 302 -5.51 -2.15 -9.45
C PRO A 302 -6.92 -1.71 -9.05
N SER A 303 -7.24 -1.84 -7.75
CA SER A 303 -8.60 -1.59 -7.24
C SER A 303 -8.84 -0.13 -6.85
N SER A 304 -7.79 0.65 -6.66
CA SER A 304 -7.88 2.03 -6.17
C SER A 304 -7.24 3.00 -7.15
N SER A 305 -7.58 4.29 -7.02
CA SER A 305 -6.93 5.35 -7.76
C SER A 305 -6.68 6.56 -6.87
N LEU A 306 -5.64 7.32 -7.21
CA LEU A 306 -5.43 8.67 -6.67
C LEU A 306 -5.94 9.68 -7.69
N VAL A 307 -6.91 10.49 -7.28
CA VAL A 307 -7.53 11.54 -8.09
C VAL A 307 -7.06 12.89 -7.56
N VAL A 308 -6.55 13.75 -8.42
CA VAL A 308 -5.90 15.01 -8.06
C VAL A 308 -6.66 16.21 -8.60
N TRP A 309 -6.67 17.31 -7.84
CA TRP A 309 -7.22 18.58 -8.28
C TRP A 309 -6.20 19.36 -9.10
N THR A 310 -6.53 19.64 -10.35
CA THR A 310 -5.66 20.34 -11.31
C THR A 310 -5.68 21.87 -11.17
N GLY A 311 -6.52 22.40 -10.26
CA GLY A 311 -6.81 23.84 -10.16
C GLY A 311 -8.18 24.20 -10.71
N THR A 312 -8.65 23.45 -11.71
CA THR A 312 -9.96 23.65 -12.37
C THR A 312 -10.85 22.42 -12.37
N ASP A 313 -10.26 21.22 -12.35
CA ASP A 313 -11.01 19.95 -12.42
C ASP A 313 -10.28 18.81 -11.70
N TRP A 314 -11.00 17.73 -11.41
CA TRP A 314 -10.47 16.48 -10.88
C TRP A 314 -10.02 15.55 -12.00
N ARG A 315 -8.88 14.87 -11.80
CA ARG A 315 -8.32 13.94 -12.78
C ARG A 315 -7.68 12.75 -12.08
N THR A 316 -7.88 11.55 -12.63
CA THR A 316 -7.16 10.37 -12.16
C THR A 316 -5.68 10.48 -12.50
N LEU A 317 -4.82 10.53 -11.48
CA LEU A 317 -3.37 10.55 -11.65
C LEU A 317 -2.83 9.14 -11.90
N VAL A 318 -3.28 8.16 -11.11
CA VAL A 318 -2.73 6.80 -11.11
C VAL A 318 -3.74 5.80 -10.56
N TRP A 319 -3.70 4.59 -11.12
CA TRP A 319 -4.36 3.39 -10.62
C TRP A 319 -3.39 2.53 -9.83
N THR A 320 -3.77 2.10 -8.63
CA THR A 320 -2.91 1.40 -7.67
C THR A 320 -3.70 0.32 -6.94
N ASP A 321 -3.06 -0.80 -6.61
CA ASP A 321 -3.68 -1.91 -5.90
C ASP A 321 -3.84 -1.59 -4.42
N ARG A 322 -2.83 -0.96 -3.79
CA ARG A 322 -2.82 -0.32 -2.47
C ARG A 322 -1.69 0.70 -2.47
N GLN A 323 -1.85 1.84 -1.76
CA GLN A 323 -0.85 2.91 -1.50
C GLN A 323 -1.21 4.33 -2.02
N ALA A 324 -2.46 4.63 -2.37
CA ALA A 324 -2.83 5.99 -2.81
C ALA A 324 -2.39 7.10 -1.84
N SER A 325 -2.40 6.85 -0.52
CA SER A 325 -1.87 7.78 0.49
C SER A 325 -0.36 7.96 0.43
N ALA A 326 0.41 6.87 0.24
CA ALA A 326 1.86 6.96 0.11
C ALA A 326 2.25 7.66 -1.19
N ILE A 327 1.49 7.45 -2.28
CA ILE A 327 1.66 8.20 -3.53
C ILE A 327 1.37 9.68 -3.31
N ALA A 328 0.25 10.02 -2.64
CA ALA A 328 -0.10 11.41 -2.33
C ALA A 328 1.00 12.12 -1.51
N ALA A 329 1.56 11.44 -0.51
CA ALA A 329 2.69 11.94 0.25
C ALA A 329 3.96 12.10 -0.61
N ALA A 330 4.26 11.10 -1.46
CA ALA A 330 5.44 11.09 -2.32
C ALA A 330 5.41 12.17 -3.42
N VAL A 331 4.25 12.48 -4.00
CA VAL A 331 4.10 13.61 -4.94
C VAL A 331 3.90 14.96 -4.23
N GLY A 332 3.81 14.92 -2.90
CA GLY A 332 3.72 16.10 -2.06
C GLY A 332 2.39 16.83 -2.18
N VAL A 333 1.25 16.13 -2.14
CA VAL A 333 -0.07 16.80 -2.18
C VAL A 333 -0.22 17.75 -0.98
N GLY A 334 -0.34 19.05 -1.24
CA GLY A 334 -0.39 20.09 -0.22
C GLY A 334 0.15 21.44 -0.72
N ALA A 335 0.26 22.43 0.18
CA ALA A 335 0.78 23.74 -0.21
C ALA A 335 2.26 23.64 -0.60
N GLY A 336 2.61 24.19 -1.76
CA GLY A 336 3.95 24.05 -2.35
C GLY A 336 4.20 22.72 -3.06
N GLY A 337 3.20 21.83 -3.09
CA GLY A 337 3.20 20.55 -3.77
C GLY A 337 2.89 20.58 -5.27
N ALA A 338 2.97 19.42 -5.92
CA ALA A 338 2.54 19.27 -7.32
C ALA A 338 1.02 19.48 -7.49
N TYR A 339 0.25 19.10 -6.47
CA TYR A 339 -1.20 19.30 -6.42
C TYR A 339 -1.61 19.82 -5.05
N ALA A 340 -2.55 20.77 -5.03
CA ALA A 340 -3.08 21.32 -3.78
C ALA A 340 -3.96 20.31 -3.04
N TRP A 341 -4.76 19.53 -3.77
CA TRP A 341 -5.71 18.58 -3.20
C TRP A 341 -5.71 17.26 -3.98
N ALA A 342 -5.92 16.16 -3.27
CA ALA A 342 -6.16 14.86 -3.87
C ALA A 342 -7.18 14.06 -3.03
N GLU A 343 -7.73 13.01 -3.63
CA GLU A 343 -8.63 12.06 -3.00
C GLU A 343 -8.26 10.65 -3.44
N SER A 344 -8.28 9.69 -2.52
CA SER A 344 -8.21 8.28 -2.89
C SER A 344 -9.62 7.75 -3.12
N TRP A 345 -9.77 7.04 -4.22
CA TRP A 345 -11.02 6.40 -4.62
C TRP A 345 -10.77 4.92 -4.76
N GLY A 346 -11.63 4.11 -4.16
CA GLY A 346 -11.50 2.66 -4.15
C GLY A 346 -12.83 2.00 -4.48
N PRO A 347 -12.84 0.67 -4.48
CA PRO A 347 -14.06 -0.08 -4.65
C PRO A 347 -14.95 0.20 -3.45
N ARG A 348 -16.24 0.44 -3.70
CA ARG A 348 -17.21 0.59 -2.63
C ARG A 348 -17.31 -0.74 -1.89
N HIS A 349 -16.95 -0.78 -0.60
CA HIS A 349 -16.82 -2.04 0.14
C HIS A 349 -18.14 -2.41 0.83
N PRO A 350 -18.86 -3.47 0.39
CA PRO A 350 -19.99 -3.97 1.17
C PRO A 350 -19.67 -5.12 2.13
N ASP A 351 -18.68 -5.95 1.79
CA ASP A 351 -18.46 -7.24 2.42
C ASP A 351 -16.95 -7.51 2.44
N ARG A 352 -16.31 -7.20 3.58
CA ARG A 352 -14.88 -7.43 3.82
C ARG A 352 -14.45 -8.89 3.56
N ASP A 353 -15.42 -9.82 3.59
CA ASP A 353 -15.21 -11.26 3.60
C ASP A 353 -15.44 -11.95 2.24
N LEU A 354 -15.99 -11.25 1.23
CA LEU A 354 -16.32 -11.86 -0.08
C LEU A 354 -15.36 -11.51 -1.22
N HIS A 355 -14.42 -10.59 -1.00
CA HIS A 355 -13.38 -10.23 -1.97
C HIS A 355 -13.87 -10.05 -3.42
N ASP A 356 -14.99 -9.38 -3.64
CA ASP A 356 -15.40 -8.92 -4.98
C ASP A 356 -15.48 -7.39 -5.01
N TRP A 357 -14.59 -6.78 -5.77
CA TRP A 357 -14.19 -5.36 -5.67
C TRP A 357 -14.76 -4.53 -6.83
N THR A 358 -15.45 -5.15 -7.79
CA THR A 358 -15.71 -4.52 -9.10
C THR A 358 -17.16 -4.06 -9.32
N GLN A 359 -18.08 -4.37 -8.39
CA GLN A 359 -19.52 -4.38 -8.73
C GLN A 359 -20.40 -3.33 -8.05
N GLU A 360 -19.94 -2.68 -6.99
CA GLU A 360 -20.78 -1.77 -6.20
C GLU A 360 -20.47 -0.28 -6.42
N GLY A 361 -19.79 0.02 -7.51
CA GLY A 361 -19.31 1.36 -7.83
C GLY A 361 -18.12 1.75 -6.97
N ARG A 362 -17.79 3.04 -6.99
CA ARG A 362 -16.59 3.59 -6.37
C ARG A 362 -16.94 4.52 -5.24
N GLU A 363 -16.13 4.49 -4.18
CA GLU A 363 -16.27 5.41 -3.06
C GLU A 363 -14.95 6.10 -2.73
N ARG A 364 -15.07 7.31 -2.20
CA ARG A 364 -13.91 8.06 -1.71
C ARG A 364 -13.43 7.42 -0.40
N CYS A 365 -12.23 6.85 -0.42
CA CYS A 365 -11.61 6.21 0.72
C CYS A 365 -10.71 7.16 1.53
N GLY A 366 -10.32 8.32 0.98
CA GLY A 366 -9.39 9.23 1.65
C GLY A 366 -9.30 10.61 0.99
N ARG A 367 -8.75 11.58 1.74
CA ARG A 367 -8.56 12.98 1.33
C ARG A 367 -7.15 13.43 1.68
N PHE A 368 -6.50 14.15 0.76
CA PHE A 368 -5.14 14.66 0.90
C PHE A 368 -5.09 16.16 0.54
N PRO A 369 -4.34 16.99 1.30
CA PRO A 369 -3.82 16.71 2.64
C PRO A 369 -4.92 16.23 3.59
N ASP A 370 -4.56 15.60 4.70
CA ASP A 370 -5.54 15.15 5.68
C ASP A 370 -6.44 16.31 6.15
N THR A 371 -7.72 16.03 6.36
CA THR A 371 -8.63 17.03 6.94
C THR A 371 -8.15 17.42 8.33
N THR A 372 -8.13 18.73 8.59
CA THR A 372 -7.84 19.23 9.93
C THR A 372 -8.90 18.74 10.92
N TYR A 373 -8.57 18.71 12.21
CA TYR A 373 -9.54 18.31 13.24
C TYR A 373 -10.82 19.18 13.20
N ALA A 374 -10.67 20.50 13.02
CA ALA A 374 -11.79 21.42 12.93
C ALA A 374 -12.70 21.14 11.73
N GLU A 375 -12.12 20.94 10.54
CA GLU A 375 -12.89 20.56 9.34
C GLU A 375 -13.56 19.20 9.51
N ARG A 376 -12.87 18.23 10.12
CA ARG A 376 -13.42 16.90 10.38
C ARG A 376 -14.62 16.97 11.33
N SER A 377 -14.51 17.76 12.40
CA SER A 377 -15.62 17.99 13.33
C SER A 377 -16.81 18.63 12.62
N ALA A 378 -16.58 19.69 11.84
CA ALA A 378 -17.63 20.37 11.09
C ALA A 378 -18.33 19.45 10.07
N LEU A 379 -17.58 18.56 9.41
CA LEU A 379 -18.14 17.56 8.50
C LEU A 379 -19.00 16.52 9.24
N ILE A 380 -18.52 16.02 10.39
CA ILE A 380 -19.28 15.07 11.23
C ILE A 380 -20.56 15.73 11.74
N ASP A 381 -20.48 16.99 12.18
CA ASP A 381 -21.64 17.73 12.69
C ASP A 381 -22.66 18.01 11.57
N ALA A 382 -22.19 18.36 10.37
CA ALA A 382 -23.05 18.53 9.19
C ALA A 382 -23.68 17.22 8.73
N GLU A 383 -22.94 16.10 8.75
CA GLU A 383 -23.47 14.78 8.42
C GLU A 383 -24.52 14.33 9.43
N ARG A 384 -24.27 14.53 10.74
CA ARG A 384 -25.25 14.25 11.80
C ARG A 384 -26.51 15.11 11.63
N ALA A 385 -26.36 16.39 11.32
CA ALA A 385 -27.50 17.28 11.08
C ALA A 385 -28.33 16.82 9.86
N ALA A 386 -27.66 16.42 8.77
CA ALA A 386 -28.33 15.90 7.58
C ALA A 386 -29.04 14.56 7.84
N GLN A 387 -28.43 13.65 8.62
CA GLN A 387 -29.06 12.38 9.02
C GLN A 387 -30.29 12.61 9.91
N GLU A 388 -30.18 13.49 10.91
CA GLU A 388 -31.32 13.85 11.76
C GLU A 388 -32.44 14.49 10.91
N GLU A 389 -32.09 15.38 9.98
CA GLU A 389 -33.06 16.00 9.08
C GLU A 389 -33.77 14.98 8.18
N ALA A 390 -33.04 14.02 7.62
CA ALA A 390 -33.57 12.95 6.79
C ALA A 390 -34.52 12.04 7.59
N LEU A 391 -34.15 11.70 8.83
CA LEU A 391 -35.02 10.92 9.73
C LEU A 391 -36.30 11.69 10.06
N VAL A 392 -36.21 12.98 10.39
CA VAL A 392 -37.39 13.83 10.65
C VAL A 392 -38.31 13.87 9.43
N ALA A 393 -37.75 14.07 8.23
CA ALA A 393 -38.53 14.09 7.00
C ALA A 393 -39.23 12.75 6.75
N ALA A 394 -38.53 11.64 6.93
CA ALA A 394 -39.08 10.30 6.75
C ALA A 394 -40.18 9.97 7.76
N LEU A 395 -40.02 10.36 9.03
CA LEU A 395 -41.06 10.18 10.05
C LEU A 395 -42.30 11.03 9.77
N ALA A 396 -42.11 12.28 9.34
CA ALA A 396 -43.20 13.17 8.95
C ALA A 396 -44.03 12.56 7.81
N ASP A 397 -43.37 12.12 6.75
CA ASP A 397 -44.00 11.51 5.58
C ASP A 397 -44.76 10.21 5.93
N ARG A 398 -44.11 9.28 6.64
CA ARG A 398 -44.70 7.97 6.97
C ARG A 398 -45.78 8.03 8.06
N GLY A 399 -45.60 8.91 9.03
CA GLY A 399 -46.50 9.05 10.18
C GLY A 399 -47.67 10.00 9.94
N GLY A 400 -47.73 10.66 8.78
CA GLY A 400 -48.76 11.66 8.47
C GLY A 400 -48.72 12.85 9.42
N MET A 401 -47.52 13.23 9.89
CA MET A 401 -47.29 14.31 10.86
C MET A 401 -46.44 15.42 10.24
N THR A 402 -46.44 16.62 10.83
CA THR A 402 -45.53 17.69 10.35
C THR A 402 -44.08 17.40 10.75
N ARG A 403 -43.12 18.11 10.12
CA ARG A 403 -41.70 17.98 10.49
C ARG A 403 -41.45 18.41 11.94
N GLU A 404 -42.16 19.43 12.43
CA GLU A 404 -42.08 19.88 13.81
C GLU A 404 -42.60 18.81 14.78
N GLU A 405 -43.70 18.14 14.45
CA GLU A 405 -44.26 17.04 15.25
C GLU A 405 -43.31 15.83 15.30
N ALA A 406 -42.71 15.47 14.15
CA ALA A 406 -41.70 14.42 14.08
C ALA A 406 -40.44 14.74 14.89
N ALA A 407 -39.95 15.99 14.82
CA ALA A 407 -38.82 16.44 15.63
C ALA A 407 -39.14 16.41 17.13
N ALA A 408 -40.32 16.91 17.54
CA ALA A 408 -40.78 16.87 18.93
C ALA A 408 -40.96 15.43 19.43
N ARG A 409 -41.37 14.51 18.56
CA ARG A 409 -41.45 13.07 18.86
C ARG A 409 -40.06 12.49 19.14
N LEU A 410 -39.08 12.76 18.28
CA LEU A 410 -37.70 12.33 18.50
C LEU A 410 -37.10 12.91 19.78
N GLU A 411 -37.37 14.17 20.09
CA GLU A 411 -36.91 14.80 21.33
C GLU A 411 -37.54 14.14 22.57
N ARG A 412 -38.88 13.99 22.57
CA ARG A 412 -39.62 13.39 23.68
C ARG A 412 -39.28 11.91 23.92
N GLY A 413 -39.14 11.13 22.84
CA GLY A 413 -38.80 9.71 22.91
C GLY A 413 -37.33 9.43 23.25
N GLY A 414 -36.46 10.44 23.11
CA GLY A 414 -35.07 10.38 23.53
C GLY A 414 -34.25 9.28 22.86
N ALA A 415 -33.31 8.71 23.61
CA ALA A 415 -32.40 7.67 23.13
C ALA A 415 -33.10 6.32 22.91
N GLU A 416 -34.08 5.96 23.76
CA GLU A 416 -34.81 4.69 23.66
C GLU A 416 -35.61 4.61 22.35
N TYR A 417 -36.31 5.70 21.99
CA TYR A 417 -37.05 5.73 20.73
C TYR A 417 -36.13 5.70 19.50
N ARG A 418 -34.99 6.41 19.54
CA ARG A 418 -33.99 6.34 18.47
C ARG A 418 -33.46 4.93 18.30
N GLN A 419 -33.13 4.25 19.40
CA GLN A 419 -32.70 2.85 19.37
C GLN A 419 -33.76 1.93 18.74
N LEU A 420 -35.04 2.15 19.04
CA LEU A 420 -36.13 1.39 18.42
C LEU A 420 -36.16 1.60 16.89
N LEU A 421 -36.04 2.86 16.44
CA LEU A 421 -36.00 3.19 15.00
C LEU A 421 -34.75 2.61 14.31
N ASP A 422 -33.58 2.69 14.94
CA ASP A 422 -32.33 2.12 14.44
C ASP A 422 -32.44 0.61 14.25
N VAL A 423 -33.09 -0.08 15.19
CA VAL A 423 -33.35 -1.53 15.11
C VAL A 423 -34.30 -1.84 13.96
N GLY A 424 -35.34 -1.02 13.75
CA GLY A 424 -36.25 -1.15 12.61
C GLY A 424 -35.52 -1.02 11.28
N GLN A 425 -34.73 0.04 11.11
CA GLN A 425 -33.88 0.26 9.93
C GLN A 425 -32.90 -0.88 9.71
N ALA A 426 -32.14 -1.27 10.74
CA ALA A 426 -31.14 -2.33 10.67
C ALA A 426 -31.75 -3.69 10.31
N THR A 427 -32.96 -3.98 10.78
CA THR A 427 -33.67 -5.23 10.43
C THR A 427 -34.04 -5.27 8.96
N ILE A 428 -34.56 -4.16 8.41
CA ILE A 428 -34.86 -4.05 6.98
C ILE A 428 -33.57 -4.12 6.15
N ALA A 429 -32.52 -3.40 6.55
CA ALA A 429 -31.22 -3.41 5.89
C ALA A 429 -30.61 -4.82 5.86
N ARG A 430 -30.72 -5.58 6.95
CA ARG A 430 -30.24 -6.96 7.00
C ARG A 430 -31.00 -7.88 6.05
N ALA A 431 -32.31 -7.73 5.97
CA ALA A 431 -33.15 -8.50 5.06
C ALA A 431 -32.83 -8.18 3.59
N LEU A 432 -32.70 -6.90 3.25
CA LEU A 432 -32.26 -6.45 1.92
C LEU A 432 -30.85 -6.95 1.57
N ASN A 433 -29.91 -6.91 2.53
CA ASN A 433 -28.55 -7.41 2.29
C ASN A 433 -28.53 -8.93 2.08
N THR A 434 -29.41 -9.67 2.77
CA THR A 434 -29.59 -11.12 2.56
C THR A 434 -30.14 -11.40 1.17
N ALA A 435 -31.18 -10.68 0.75
CA ALA A 435 -31.74 -10.80 -0.60
C ALA A 435 -30.70 -10.45 -1.68
N ARG A 436 -29.96 -9.35 -1.50
CA ARG A 436 -28.87 -8.94 -2.40
C ARG A 436 -27.81 -10.04 -2.57
N ARG A 437 -27.43 -10.72 -1.48
CA ARG A 437 -26.43 -11.81 -1.53
C ARG A 437 -26.95 -13.09 -2.20
N ALA A 438 -28.27 -13.29 -2.23
CA ALA A 438 -28.88 -14.43 -2.91
C ALA A 438 -29.02 -14.22 -4.44
N LEU A 439 -28.95 -12.97 -4.90
CA LEU A 439 -29.03 -12.64 -6.33
C LEU A 439 -27.68 -12.91 -7.03
N PRO A 440 -27.70 -13.39 -8.29
CA PRO A 440 -26.50 -13.40 -9.11
C PRO A 440 -26.04 -11.95 -9.36
N GLU A 441 -24.78 -11.84 -9.75
CA GLU A 441 -24.19 -10.58 -10.18
C GLU A 441 -24.98 -9.98 -11.36
N GLY A 442 -25.27 -8.68 -11.30
CA GLY A 442 -26.02 -7.98 -12.34
C GLY A 442 -26.90 -6.82 -11.83
N PRO A 443 -27.67 -6.18 -12.74
CA PRO A 443 -28.42 -4.96 -12.47
C PRO A 443 -29.41 -5.07 -11.29
N GLU A 444 -29.98 -6.26 -11.08
CA GLU A 444 -30.93 -6.53 -9.99
C GLU A 444 -30.23 -6.45 -8.62
N ARG A 445 -29.04 -7.04 -8.50
CA ARG A 445 -28.21 -6.97 -7.29
C ARG A 445 -27.79 -5.52 -7.00
N THR A 446 -27.46 -4.75 -8.03
CA THR A 446 -27.15 -3.31 -7.94
C THR A 446 -28.36 -2.48 -7.51
N ALA A 447 -29.56 -2.80 -8.00
CA ALA A 447 -30.79 -2.11 -7.59
C ALA A 447 -31.10 -2.31 -6.10
N VAL A 448 -30.94 -3.54 -5.58
CA VAL A 448 -31.11 -3.81 -4.14
C VAL A 448 -30.06 -3.07 -3.30
N ARG A 449 -28.84 -2.89 -3.82
CA ARG A 449 -27.82 -2.04 -3.19
C ARG A 449 -28.26 -0.57 -3.12
N HIS A 450 -28.76 0.00 -4.21
CA HIS A 450 -29.24 1.38 -4.18
C HIS A 450 -30.37 1.56 -3.15
N ALA A 451 -31.28 0.58 -3.05
CA ALA A 451 -32.33 0.58 -2.03
C ALA A 451 -31.76 0.51 -0.59
N LEU A 452 -30.66 -0.23 -0.37
CA LEU A 452 -29.94 -0.23 0.91
C LEU A 452 -29.35 1.14 1.23
N ASP A 453 -28.73 1.80 0.26
CA ASP A 453 -28.12 3.12 0.46
C ASP A 453 -29.16 4.19 0.77
N ASP A 454 -30.24 4.17 0.00
CA ASP A 454 -31.40 5.04 0.17
C ASP A 454 -32.05 4.84 1.55
N LEU A 455 -32.15 3.58 2.01
CA LEU A 455 -32.58 3.27 3.37
C LEU A 455 -31.62 3.81 4.44
N MET A 456 -30.32 3.56 4.29
CA MET A 456 -29.31 3.87 5.32
C MET A 456 -29.03 5.37 5.45
N HIS A 457 -28.97 6.10 4.34
CA HIS A 457 -28.58 7.50 4.33
C HIS A 457 -29.75 8.47 4.23
N ARG A 458 -30.86 8.07 3.61
CA ARG A 458 -31.98 8.97 3.31
C ARG A 458 -33.28 8.54 3.98
N HIS A 459 -33.29 7.42 4.71
CA HIS A 459 -34.50 6.83 5.27
C HIS A 459 -35.59 6.70 4.19
N LEU A 460 -35.25 6.19 3.01
CA LEU A 460 -36.24 5.86 1.97
C LEU A 460 -36.53 4.35 2.02
N LEU A 461 -37.81 3.99 2.11
CA LEU A 461 -38.23 2.59 2.20
C LEU A 461 -38.46 2.00 0.80
N PRO A 462 -38.01 0.77 0.54
CA PRO A 462 -38.61 -0.06 -0.48
C PRO A 462 -40.13 -0.20 -0.24
N ALA A 463 -40.91 -0.30 -1.31
CA ALA A 463 -42.38 -0.39 -1.22
C ALA A 463 -42.87 -1.58 -0.36
N ASP A 464 -42.08 -2.64 -0.26
CA ASP A 464 -42.35 -3.89 0.44
C ASP A 464 -41.46 -4.11 1.68
N ALA A 465 -40.85 -3.05 2.22
CA ALA A 465 -39.87 -3.13 3.31
C ALA A 465 -40.34 -3.96 4.54
N ALA A 466 -41.59 -3.77 4.98
CA ALA A 466 -42.15 -4.51 6.11
C ALA A 466 -42.32 -6.00 5.80
N ALA A 467 -42.71 -6.35 4.57
CA ALA A 467 -42.88 -7.73 4.14
C ALA A 467 -41.53 -8.45 4.02
N ILE A 468 -40.54 -7.80 3.41
CA ILE A 468 -39.16 -8.31 3.29
C ILE A 468 -38.57 -8.58 4.69
N ALA A 469 -38.69 -7.62 5.61
CA ALA A 469 -38.18 -7.77 6.97
C ALA A 469 -38.91 -8.87 7.74
N GLY A 470 -40.23 -8.99 7.60
CA GLY A 470 -41.03 -10.03 8.23
C GLY A 470 -40.60 -11.44 7.79
N ALA A 471 -40.50 -11.68 6.48
CA ALA A 471 -40.07 -12.96 5.93
C ALA A 471 -38.65 -13.35 6.37
N HIS A 472 -37.73 -12.36 6.44
CA HIS A 472 -36.39 -12.59 6.94
C HIS A 472 -36.38 -12.98 8.42
N LEU A 473 -37.14 -12.28 9.26
CA LEU A 473 -37.26 -12.61 10.69
C LEU A 473 -37.84 -14.00 10.91
N ASP A 474 -38.80 -14.42 10.09
CA ASP A 474 -39.39 -15.77 10.16
C ASP A 474 -38.34 -16.85 9.87
N THR A 475 -37.46 -16.60 8.90
CA THR A 475 -36.35 -17.50 8.56
C THR A 475 -35.28 -17.54 9.68
N GLU A 476 -35.00 -16.42 10.35
CA GLU A 476 -34.05 -16.38 11.46
C GLU A 476 -34.56 -17.01 12.76
N ILE A 477 -35.89 -16.98 13.00
CA ILE A 477 -36.55 -17.66 14.12
C ILE A 477 -36.25 -19.16 14.07
N GLU A 478 -36.27 -19.75 12.88
CA GLU A 478 -35.96 -21.17 12.66
C GLU A 478 -34.49 -21.50 12.94
N ALA A 479 -33.59 -20.50 12.88
CA ALA A 479 -32.15 -20.72 12.92
C ALA A 479 -31.52 -20.57 14.33
N THR A 480 -31.83 -19.54 15.14
CA THR A 480 -31.12 -19.32 16.45
C THR A 480 -31.70 -18.25 17.41
N ARG A 481 -32.69 -17.42 17.02
CA ARG A 481 -33.09 -16.22 17.80
C ARG A 481 -34.19 -16.50 18.83
N SER A 482 -34.18 -15.79 19.97
CA SER A 482 -35.27 -15.91 20.96
C SER A 482 -36.58 -15.29 20.45
N PRO A 483 -37.76 -15.89 20.74
CA PRO A 483 -39.05 -15.34 20.31
C PRO A 483 -39.30 -13.89 20.75
N ALA A 484 -38.80 -13.52 21.93
CA ALA A 484 -38.92 -12.17 22.48
C ALA A 484 -38.12 -11.13 21.67
N ALA A 485 -36.90 -11.48 21.24
CA ALA A 485 -36.08 -10.61 20.40
C ALA A 485 -36.71 -10.41 19.02
N THR A 486 -37.26 -11.47 18.43
CA THR A 486 -37.97 -11.35 17.14
C THR A 486 -39.24 -10.51 17.27
N ALA A 487 -40.03 -10.70 18.32
CA ALA A 487 -41.20 -9.87 18.57
C ALA A 487 -40.85 -8.38 18.73
N TRP A 488 -39.72 -8.08 19.40
CA TRP A 488 -39.21 -6.72 19.51
C TRP A 488 -38.77 -6.15 18.15
N CYS A 489 -37.99 -6.89 17.35
CA CYS A 489 -37.63 -6.45 15.99
C CYS A 489 -38.86 -6.21 15.10
N ARG A 490 -39.92 -7.04 15.22
CA ARG A 490 -41.17 -6.80 14.48
C ARG A 490 -41.86 -5.50 14.90
N ARG A 491 -41.89 -5.17 16.19
CA ARG A 491 -42.41 -3.88 16.68
C ARG A 491 -41.56 -2.71 16.18
N ALA A 492 -40.24 -2.85 16.23
CA ALA A 492 -39.30 -1.86 15.71
C ALA A 492 -39.50 -1.58 14.22
N VAL A 493 -39.64 -2.63 13.40
CA VAL A 493 -39.94 -2.50 11.96
C VAL A 493 -41.29 -1.84 11.74
N ALA A 494 -42.33 -2.24 12.48
CA ALA A 494 -43.66 -1.65 12.35
C ALA A 494 -43.64 -0.15 12.66
N GLU A 495 -43.03 0.24 13.77
CA GLU A 495 -42.92 1.64 14.18
C GLU A 495 -42.03 2.46 13.21
N TYR A 496 -40.95 1.87 12.70
CA TYR A 496 -40.10 2.55 11.71
C TYR A 496 -40.82 2.76 10.37
N VAL A 497 -41.60 1.77 9.90
CA VAL A 497 -42.30 1.83 8.61
C VAL A 497 -43.54 2.69 8.66
N ALA A 498 -44.32 2.58 9.74
CA ALA A 498 -45.58 3.29 9.91
C ALA A 498 -45.71 3.75 11.38
N PRO A 499 -45.10 4.90 11.74
CA PRO A 499 -45.13 5.41 13.12
C PRO A 499 -46.55 5.58 13.62
N VAL A 500 -46.84 5.05 14.83
CA VAL A 500 -48.19 5.14 15.40
C VAL A 500 -48.53 6.57 15.84
N ALA A 501 -49.77 7.00 15.61
CA ALA A 501 -50.21 8.37 15.91
C ALA A 501 -50.08 8.72 17.41
N ASP A 502 -50.45 7.80 18.31
CA ASP A 502 -50.29 7.96 19.75
C ASP A 502 -49.28 6.93 20.31
N PRO A 503 -48.02 7.32 20.53
CA PRO A 503 -46.98 6.41 21.00
C PRO A 503 -47.18 5.99 22.46
N VAL A 504 -47.89 6.77 23.27
CA VAL A 504 -48.13 6.43 24.68
C VAL A 504 -49.21 5.35 24.76
N ALA A 505 -50.31 5.53 24.01
CA ALA A 505 -51.38 4.53 23.96
C ALA A 505 -50.92 3.20 23.34
N ALA A 506 -49.95 3.26 22.41
CA ALA A 506 -49.36 2.09 21.77
C ALA A 506 -48.17 1.49 22.55
N GLU A 507 -47.83 2.03 23.73
CA GLU A 507 -46.72 1.58 24.57
C GLU A 507 -45.37 1.53 23.82
N VAL A 508 -45.10 2.54 22.98
CA VAL A 508 -43.85 2.64 22.23
C VAL A 508 -42.69 2.94 23.19
N GLU A 509 -41.58 2.21 23.04
CA GLU A 509 -40.36 2.42 23.83
C GLU A 509 -39.84 3.86 23.68
N GLY A 510 -39.42 4.46 24.80
CA GLY A 510 -39.13 5.90 24.90
C GLY A 510 -40.35 6.79 25.25
N PHE A 511 -41.58 6.27 25.20
CA PHE A 511 -42.80 7.02 25.55
C PHE A 511 -43.54 6.38 26.72
N ARG A 512 -42.90 6.36 27.89
CA ARG A 512 -43.60 6.03 29.15
C ARG A 512 -44.12 7.31 29.80
N MET A 513 -45.30 7.22 30.42
CA MET A 513 -45.82 8.30 31.29
C MET A 513 -44.93 8.53 32.49
#